data_AF-A0A7V4YWC1-F1
#
_entry.id   AF-A0A7V4YWC1-F1
#
_cell.length_a   1.000
_cell.length_b   1.000
_cell.length_c   1.000
_cell.angle_alpha   90.00
_cell.angle_beta   90.00
_cell.angle_gamma   90.00
#
_symmetry.space_group_name_H-M   'P 1'
#
loop_
_entity.id
_entity.type
_entity.pdbx_description
1 polymer ?
#
loop_
_entity_poly.entity_id
_entity_poly.type
_entity_poly.pdbx_seq_one_letter_code
_entity_poly.pdbx_strand_id
1 'polypeptide(L)'
;MNKSKLLVMLVAALALTDAVFAQQGKPKTDPKTKDNLQEKSGNVAEEDIEVLDVEAYKPKPVDTTQGLAIIGFGSCNKVNLPQLWADVNANGPNLWVWLGDIIYADTSDMKALAAHYKRLKTNPEYKKMRSKAQVIGVYDDHDYGINDGCKDYPFKKGAKKCLMDFLDVPMNSPLRKREGAYQSYTFGSGNQRIKIIVMDTRYFRDPLEPDPTKQRRYIPNMDGTMLGEAQWKWLENELRNSKANLNILCSSVQVLSDEHPHEKWGNFPNQRKRLLQLIAQTKPKNLLILSGDRHMTEVSKMELQGLSYPLYDFTSSGMTHVRSGTSEPNKFRVGDMIVKKNFGILKIYWVNDKPVVTMQARGPKNELYQEITVKY
;
A
#
# COMPACT_ATOMS: atom_id res chain seq x y z
N MET A 1 -9.32 -21.42 56.42
CA MET A 1 -9.25 -22.61 57.30
C MET A 1 -10.61 -22.79 57.98
N ASN A 2 -11.34 -23.86 57.63
CA ASN A 2 -12.41 -24.59 58.37
C ASN A 2 -13.64 -23.79 58.90
N LYS A 3 -14.89 -24.29 58.86
CA LYS A 3 -15.40 -25.66 58.68
C LYS A 3 -16.94 -25.65 58.50
N SER A 4 -17.41 -26.61 57.68
CA SER A 4 -18.62 -27.46 57.84
C SER A 4 -20.05 -26.89 57.81
N LYS A 5 -20.84 -27.38 56.84
CA LYS A 5 -21.98 -28.34 56.96
C LYS A 5 -22.75 -28.35 55.63
N LEU A 6 -23.43 -29.38 55.15
CA LEU A 6 -23.38 -30.85 55.21
C LEU A 6 -24.35 -31.30 54.08
N LEU A 7 -23.98 -32.37 53.39
CA LEU A 7 -24.65 -33.03 52.26
C LEU A 7 -25.89 -33.84 52.71
N VAL A 8 -26.93 -33.94 51.86
CA VAL A 8 -27.88 -35.08 51.84
C VAL A 8 -28.23 -35.44 50.37
N MET A 9 -28.09 -36.74 50.06
CA MET A 9 -28.41 -37.45 48.81
C MET A 9 -29.87 -37.95 48.77
N LEU A 10 -30.43 -38.17 47.57
CA LEU A 10 -30.93 -39.46 47.00
C LEU A 10 -31.80 -39.16 45.75
N VAL A 11 -31.43 -39.56 44.52
CA VAL A 11 -31.75 -40.82 43.79
C VAL A 11 -33.25 -41.07 43.56
N ALA A 12 -33.67 -41.07 42.29
CA ALA A 12 -34.51 -42.12 41.69
C ALA A 12 -34.44 -42.05 40.14
N ALA A 13 -33.99 -43.15 39.55
CA ALA A 13 -34.06 -43.44 38.12
C ALA A 13 -35.46 -44.00 37.76
N LEU A 14 -35.85 -43.93 36.49
CA LEU A 14 -36.36 -45.10 35.76
C LEU A 14 -36.41 -44.82 34.25
N ALA A 15 -35.83 -45.75 33.49
CA ALA A 15 -35.93 -45.91 32.05
C ALA A 15 -37.02 -46.96 31.71
N LEU A 16 -37.55 -46.91 30.48
CA LEU A 16 -38.12 -48.00 29.65
C LEU A 16 -38.47 -47.36 28.27
N THR A 17 -37.81 -47.66 27.14
CA THR A 17 -38.03 -48.77 26.16
C THR A 17 -39.45 -48.75 25.56
N ASP A 18 -39.78 -48.99 24.28
CA ASP A 18 -39.17 -49.60 23.08
C ASP A 18 -40.04 -49.13 21.87
N ALA A 19 -39.48 -48.81 20.70
CA ALA A 19 -39.31 -49.66 19.49
C ALA A 19 -40.57 -49.90 18.59
N VAL A 20 -40.41 -49.46 17.33
CA VAL A 20 -40.79 -50.11 16.04
C VAL A 20 -42.28 -50.25 15.66
N PHE A 21 -42.64 -49.69 14.49
CA PHE A 21 -43.22 -50.45 13.36
C PHE A 21 -43.03 -49.72 12.02
N ALA A 22 -42.42 -50.42 11.07
CA ALA A 22 -42.44 -50.11 9.65
C ALA A 22 -43.53 -50.96 8.98
N GLN A 23 -44.20 -50.47 7.94
CA GLN A 23 -44.64 -51.31 6.82
C GLN A 23 -44.98 -50.51 5.56
N GLN A 24 -44.68 -51.16 4.44
CA GLN A 24 -44.62 -50.69 3.06
C GLN A 24 -45.97 -50.74 2.34
N GLY A 25 -46.08 -50.00 1.22
CA GLY A 25 -47.09 -50.24 0.18
C GLY A 25 -46.81 -49.45 -1.11
N LYS A 26 -46.48 -50.16 -2.21
CA LYS A 26 -46.49 -49.75 -3.63
C LYS A 26 -47.35 -50.79 -4.39
N PRO A 27 -47.71 -50.66 -5.69
CA PRO A 27 -47.94 -49.50 -6.58
C PRO A 27 -49.29 -49.63 -7.35
N LYS A 28 -49.66 -48.64 -8.19
CA LYS A 28 -50.62 -48.80 -9.31
C LYS A 28 -50.17 -48.03 -10.55
N THR A 29 -50.04 -48.74 -11.67
CA THR A 29 -50.05 -48.26 -13.08
C THR A 29 -51.50 -48.36 -13.59
N ASP A 30 -52.05 -47.58 -14.52
CA ASP A 30 -51.74 -47.34 -15.96
C ASP A 30 -52.89 -46.43 -16.54
N PRO A 31 -53.00 -46.04 -17.84
CA PRO A 31 -52.16 -45.19 -18.70
C PRO A 31 -52.94 -44.09 -19.50
N LYS A 32 -52.23 -43.31 -20.33
CA LYS A 32 -52.66 -42.48 -21.49
C LYS A 32 -53.17 -41.04 -21.27
N THR A 33 -52.36 -40.06 -21.71
CA THR A 33 -52.71 -39.14 -22.82
C THR A 33 -51.44 -38.51 -23.42
N LYS A 34 -51.40 -38.43 -24.75
CA LYS A 34 -50.35 -37.85 -25.61
C LYS A 34 -50.58 -36.35 -25.86
N ASP A 35 -49.49 -35.67 -26.24
CA ASP A 35 -49.37 -34.37 -26.94
C ASP A 35 -49.97 -33.15 -26.20
N ASN A 36 -49.34 -31.98 -26.05
CA ASN A 36 -48.48 -31.24 -26.97
C ASN A 36 -47.95 -29.96 -26.25
N LEU A 37 -46.84 -29.37 -26.74
CA LEU A 37 -46.51 -27.93 -26.72
C LEU A 37 -46.19 -27.23 -25.37
N GLN A 38 -44.90 -26.98 -25.09
CA GLN A 38 -44.23 -25.69 -25.37
C GLN A 38 -42.89 -25.59 -24.60
N GLU A 39 -41.83 -25.31 -25.35
CA GLU A 39 -40.52 -24.90 -24.86
C GLU A 39 -40.66 -23.71 -23.90
N LYS A 40 -40.20 -23.88 -22.66
CA LYS A 40 -39.69 -22.77 -21.86
C LYS A 40 -38.17 -22.86 -21.92
N SER A 41 -37.59 -22.10 -22.84
CA SER A 41 -36.18 -21.71 -22.82
C SER A 41 -35.91 -20.99 -21.49
N GLY A 42 -35.47 -21.73 -20.48
CA GLY A 42 -34.86 -21.14 -19.30
C GLY A 42 -33.52 -20.55 -19.72
N ASN A 43 -33.41 -19.22 -19.66
CA ASN A 43 -32.12 -18.54 -19.61
C ASN A 43 -31.33 -19.14 -18.44
N VAL A 44 -30.40 -20.04 -18.75
CA VAL A 44 -29.32 -20.39 -17.85
C VAL A 44 -28.50 -19.11 -17.74
N ALA A 45 -28.45 -18.55 -16.53
CA ALA A 45 -27.56 -17.45 -16.21
C ALA A 45 -26.15 -17.85 -16.67
N GLU A 46 -25.54 -17.03 -17.52
CA GLU A 46 -24.11 -17.09 -17.78
C GLU A 46 -23.41 -16.95 -16.43
N GLU A 47 -22.96 -18.08 -15.88
CA GLU A 47 -21.95 -18.06 -14.84
C GLU A 47 -20.77 -17.28 -15.41
N ASP A 48 -20.42 -16.18 -14.75
CA ASP A 48 -19.23 -15.38 -15.03
C ASP A 48 -18.03 -16.34 -15.11
N ILE A 49 -17.62 -16.69 -16.33
CA ILE A 49 -16.36 -17.36 -16.57
C ILE A 49 -15.32 -16.39 -16.03
N GLU A 50 -14.73 -16.71 -14.87
CA GLU A 50 -13.62 -15.96 -14.29
C GLU A 50 -12.53 -15.95 -15.37
N VAL A 51 -12.45 -14.88 -16.16
CA VAL A 51 -11.43 -14.74 -17.20
C VAL A 51 -10.10 -14.75 -16.49
N LEU A 52 -9.46 -15.92 -16.48
CA LEU A 52 -8.18 -16.12 -15.82
C LEU A 52 -7.17 -15.20 -16.49
N ASP A 53 -6.80 -14.15 -15.77
CA ASP A 53 -5.71 -13.28 -16.16
C ASP A 53 -4.38 -14.03 -15.93
N VAL A 54 -4.03 -14.91 -16.87
CA VAL A 54 -2.83 -15.76 -16.81
C VAL A 54 -1.53 -14.98 -16.64
N GLU A 55 -1.54 -13.69 -17.00
CA GLU A 55 -0.41 -12.78 -16.84
C GLU A 55 -0.43 -12.02 -15.50
N ALA A 56 -1.45 -12.20 -14.65
CA ALA A 56 -1.60 -11.43 -13.39
C ALA A 56 -0.55 -11.72 -12.32
N TYR A 57 0.34 -12.70 -12.49
CA TYR A 57 1.39 -13.00 -11.50
C TYR A 57 2.66 -13.52 -12.16
N LYS A 58 2.82 -13.24 -13.46
CA LYS A 58 3.98 -13.68 -14.20
C LYS A 58 5.15 -12.78 -13.82
N PRO A 59 6.26 -13.33 -13.29
CA PRO A 59 7.37 -12.49 -12.89
C PRO A 59 7.90 -11.68 -14.06
N LYS A 60 8.04 -10.37 -13.85
CA LYS A 60 8.41 -9.39 -14.87
C LYS A 60 9.44 -8.42 -14.27
N PRO A 61 10.71 -8.48 -14.69
CA PRO A 61 11.70 -7.49 -14.29
C PRO A 61 11.24 -6.07 -14.69
N VAL A 62 11.55 -5.09 -13.84
CA VAL A 62 11.39 -3.68 -14.17
C VAL A 62 12.43 -3.31 -15.23
N ASP A 63 11.97 -2.84 -16.39
CA ASP A 63 12.80 -2.29 -17.45
C ASP A 63 13.23 -0.86 -17.08
N THR A 64 14.48 -0.71 -16.68
CA THR A 64 15.04 0.59 -16.31
C THR A 64 15.76 1.30 -17.45
N THR A 65 15.72 0.75 -18.67
CA THR A 65 16.46 1.34 -19.82
C THR A 65 15.78 2.61 -20.35
N GLN A 66 14.46 2.70 -20.20
CA GLN A 66 13.67 3.85 -20.62
C GLN A 66 13.69 4.98 -19.58
N GLY A 67 13.74 6.23 -20.05
CA GLY A 67 13.52 7.40 -19.19
C GLY A 67 12.07 7.47 -18.70
N LEU A 68 11.84 8.20 -17.61
CA LEU A 68 10.50 8.44 -17.09
C LEU A 68 10.08 9.88 -17.35
N ALA A 69 8.97 10.07 -18.07
CA ALA A 69 8.35 11.36 -18.30
C ALA A 69 7.18 11.59 -17.34
N ILE A 70 6.42 10.55 -17.02
CA ILE A 70 5.26 10.62 -16.12
C ILE A 70 5.33 9.48 -15.10
N ILE A 71 5.38 9.84 -13.82
CA ILE A 71 5.29 8.91 -12.70
C ILE A 71 3.97 9.16 -11.97
N GLY A 72 3.12 8.15 -11.89
CA GLY A 72 1.95 8.16 -11.01
C GLY A 72 2.27 7.49 -9.68
N PHE A 73 1.62 7.92 -8.61
CA PHE A 73 1.79 7.31 -7.30
C PHE A 73 0.59 7.52 -6.39
N GLY A 74 0.48 6.70 -5.34
CA GLY A 74 -0.54 6.86 -4.31
C GLY A 74 -0.53 5.74 -3.27
N SER A 75 -1.42 5.88 -2.29
CA SER A 75 -1.69 4.91 -1.24
C SER A 75 -3.16 4.91 -0.82
N CYS A 76 -3.53 3.98 0.05
CA CYS A 76 -4.83 3.91 0.72
C CYS A 76 -5.98 3.56 -0.22
N ASN A 77 -5.86 2.37 -0.80
CA ASN A 77 -6.76 1.82 -1.79
C ASN A 77 -7.61 0.62 -1.28
N LYS A 78 -8.84 0.91 -0.86
CA LYS A 78 -9.87 -0.09 -0.57
C LYS A 78 -10.48 -0.60 -1.87
N VAL A 79 -10.06 -1.79 -2.28
CA VAL A 79 -10.46 -2.46 -3.54
C VAL A 79 -11.96 -2.71 -3.71
N ASN A 80 -12.76 -2.60 -2.66
CA ASN A 80 -14.23 -2.70 -2.68
C ASN A 80 -14.94 -1.34 -2.81
N LEU A 81 -14.21 -0.24 -2.89
CA LEU A 81 -14.74 1.11 -3.11
C LEU A 81 -14.47 1.57 -4.55
N PRO A 82 -15.19 2.61 -5.05
CA PRO A 82 -14.91 3.20 -6.35
C PRO A 82 -13.44 3.59 -6.50
N GLN A 83 -12.83 3.15 -7.61
CA GLN A 83 -11.41 3.28 -7.89
C GLN A 83 -11.11 4.48 -8.79
N LEU A 84 -9.88 5.01 -8.75
CA LEU A 84 -9.41 6.13 -9.59
C LEU A 84 -8.60 5.67 -10.83
N TRP A 85 -8.61 4.38 -11.16
CA TRP A 85 -7.74 3.82 -12.20
C TRP A 85 -8.00 4.40 -13.60
N ALA A 86 -9.25 4.75 -13.93
CA ALA A 86 -9.57 5.43 -15.18
C ALA A 86 -8.91 6.83 -15.24
N ASP A 87 -8.93 7.58 -14.13
CA ASP A 87 -8.28 8.89 -14.02
C ASP A 87 -6.75 8.78 -14.08
N VAL A 88 -6.17 7.75 -13.43
CA VAL A 88 -4.74 7.44 -13.52
C VAL A 88 -4.37 7.10 -14.98
N ASN A 89 -5.13 6.24 -15.64
CA ASN A 89 -4.93 5.85 -17.04
C ASN A 89 -4.96 7.06 -17.99
N ALA A 90 -5.82 8.05 -17.72
CA ALA A 90 -5.93 9.28 -18.52
C ALA A 90 -4.65 10.14 -18.49
N ASN A 91 -3.78 9.95 -17.50
CA ASN A 91 -2.49 10.65 -17.40
C ASN A 91 -1.32 9.90 -18.07
N GLY A 92 -1.52 8.64 -18.48
CA GLY A 92 -0.50 7.86 -19.20
C GLY A 92 0.84 7.68 -18.48
N PRO A 93 0.88 7.24 -17.20
CA PRO A 93 2.14 7.06 -16.49
C PRO A 93 3.04 6.01 -17.15
N ASN A 94 4.36 6.25 -17.16
CA ASN A 94 5.36 5.24 -17.50
C ASN A 94 5.61 4.28 -16.32
N LEU A 95 5.41 4.80 -15.10
CA LEU A 95 5.63 4.11 -13.85
C LEU A 95 4.51 4.47 -12.86
N TRP A 96 4.00 3.46 -12.16
CA TRP A 96 3.17 3.60 -10.97
C TRP A 96 3.95 3.19 -9.73
N VAL A 97 3.95 4.04 -8.70
CA VAL A 97 4.60 3.79 -7.41
C VAL A 97 3.54 3.66 -6.31
N TRP A 98 3.44 2.48 -5.73
CA TRP A 98 2.67 2.27 -4.51
C TRP A 98 3.46 2.72 -3.28
N LEU A 99 2.84 3.56 -2.46
CA LEU A 99 3.38 4.03 -1.18
C LEU A 99 2.72 3.30 0.00
N GLY A 100 2.24 2.09 -0.24
CA GLY A 100 1.58 1.25 0.76
C GLY A 100 0.07 1.44 0.84
N ASP A 101 -0.58 0.68 1.74
CA ASP A 101 -2.03 0.45 1.76
C ASP A 101 -2.58 0.18 0.36
N ILE A 102 -1.89 -0.69 -0.38
CA ILE A 102 -2.25 -1.09 -1.75
C ILE A 102 -3.64 -1.75 -1.74
N ILE A 103 -3.89 -2.48 -0.65
CA ILE A 103 -5.13 -3.14 -0.29
C ILE A 103 -5.37 -2.96 1.21
N TYR A 104 -6.62 -3.08 1.65
CA TYR A 104 -6.95 -3.18 3.06
C TYR A 104 -7.35 -4.62 3.35
N ALA A 105 -6.45 -5.39 3.96
CA ALA A 105 -6.66 -6.80 4.21
C ALA A 105 -6.77 -7.13 5.71
N ASP A 106 -5.97 -6.48 6.56
CA ASP A 106 -6.04 -6.58 8.02
C ASP A 106 -6.20 -8.02 8.54
N THR A 107 -5.39 -8.92 7.99
CA THR A 107 -5.53 -10.36 8.20
C THR A 107 -4.18 -11.02 8.48
N SER A 108 -4.21 -12.04 9.34
CA SER A 108 -3.10 -12.98 9.55
C SER A 108 -3.11 -14.15 8.56
N ASP A 109 -4.17 -14.31 7.76
CA ASP A 109 -4.24 -15.35 6.72
C ASP A 109 -3.65 -14.84 5.41
N MET A 110 -2.48 -15.39 5.04
CA MET A 110 -1.78 -15.03 3.81
C MET A 110 -2.53 -15.42 2.54
N LYS A 111 -3.45 -16.39 2.59
CA LYS A 111 -4.33 -16.70 1.45
C LYS A 111 -5.35 -15.58 1.25
N ALA A 112 -5.94 -15.08 2.34
CA ALA A 112 -6.85 -13.94 2.30
C ALA A 112 -6.14 -12.66 1.83
N LEU A 113 -4.92 -12.41 2.33
CA LEU A 113 -4.09 -11.28 1.87
C LEU A 113 -3.79 -11.38 0.36
N ALA A 114 -3.37 -12.56 -0.12
CA ALA A 114 -3.12 -12.79 -1.54
C ALA A 114 -4.39 -12.63 -2.40
N ALA A 115 -5.57 -13.03 -1.89
CA ALA A 115 -6.84 -12.84 -2.57
C ALA A 115 -7.22 -11.35 -2.72
N HIS A 116 -6.93 -10.52 -1.72
CA HIS A 116 -7.11 -9.06 -1.83
C HIS A 116 -6.22 -8.47 -2.92
N TYR A 117 -4.94 -8.87 -2.98
CA TYR A 117 -4.03 -8.47 -4.06
C TYR A 117 -4.54 -8.95 -5.42
N LYS A 118 -5.06 -10.18 -5.52
CA LYS A 118 -5.66 -10.72 -6.76
C LYS A 118 -6.80 -9.84 -7.23
N ARG A 119 -7.73 -9.48 -6.34
CA ARG A 119 -8.86 -8.60 -6.67
C ARG A 119 -8.43 -7.25 -7.24
N LEU A 120 -7.38 -6.63 -6.70
CA LEU A 120 -6.81 -5.41 -7.30
C LEU A 120 -6.19 -5.71 -8.66
N LYS A 121 -5.35 -6.74 -8.72
CA LYS A 121 -4.54 -7.03 -9.91
C LYS A 121 -5.38 -7.40 -11.13
N THR A 122 -6.55 -7.98 -10.90
CA THR A 122 -7.54 -8.33 -11.92
C THR A 122 -8.61 -7.25 -12.15
N ASN A 123 -8.57 -6.11 -11.43
CA ASN A 123 -9.45 -4.98 -11.74
C ASN A 123 -9.18 -4.51 -13.19
N PRO A 124 -10.21 -4.39 -14.06
CA PRO A 124 -9.99 -4.10 -15.48
C PRO A 124 -9.19 -2.82 -15.76
N GLU A 125 -9.45 -1.75 -15.01
CA GLU A 125 -8.75 -0.47 -15.20
C GLU A 125 -7.34 -0.50 -14.61
N TYR A 126 -7.10 -1.22 -13.51
CA TYR A 126 -5.74 -1.47 -13.00
C TYR A 126 -4.94 -2.36 -13.95
N LYS A 127 -5.57 -3.40 -14.53
CA LYS A 127 -4.98 -4.26 -15.56
C LYS A 127 -4.57 -3.44 -16.78
N LYS A 128 -5.42 -2.51 -17.22
CA LYS A 128 -5.12 -1.55 -18.29
C LYS A 128 -3.93 -0.64 -17.92
N MET A 129 -3.86 -0.15 -16.69
CA MET A 129 -2.74 0.66 -16.20
C MET A 129 -1.42 -0.12 -16.25
N ARG A 130 -1.37 -1.30 -15.62
CA ARG A 130 -0.15 -2.14 -15.57
C ARG A 130 0.26 -2.73 -16.93
N SER A 131 -0.60 -2.66 -17.94
CA SER A 131 -0.24 -3.04 -19.32
C SER A 131 0.64 -1.99 -20.02
N LYS A 132 0.57 -0.73 -19.56
CA LYS A 132 1.30 0.42 -20.13
C LYS A 132 2.40 0.94 -19.21
N ALA A 133 2.14 0.94 -17.90
CA ALA A 133 3.05 1.40 -16.88
C ALA A 133 3.71 0.21 -16.17
N GLN A 134 4.94 0.42 -15.74
CA GLN A 134 5.60 -0.47 -14.79
C GLN A 134 5.06 -0.21 -13.38
N VAL A 135 5.08 -1.21 -12.50
CA VAL A 135 4.57 -1.07 -11.12
C VAL A 135 5.68 -1.42 -10.14
N ILE A 136 5.97 -0.50 -9.22
CA ILE A 136 6.86 -0.72 -8.08
C ILE A 136 6.16 -0.24 -6.81
N GLY A 137 6.75 -0.54 -5.66
CA GLY A 137 6.29 0.04 -4.39
C GLY A 137 6.61 -0.83 -3.20
N VAL A 138 5.89 -0.57 -2.12
CA VAL A 138 5.98 -1.25 -0.83
C VAL A 138 4.58 -1.29 -0.20
N TYR A 139 4.36 -2.19 0.77
CA TYR A 139 3.16 -2.19 1.61
C TYR A 139 3.18 -1.02 2.62
N ASP A 140 2.03 -0.76 3.23
CA ASP A 140 1.92 -0.10 4.54
C ASP A 140 1.24 -1.07 5.53
N ASP A 141 0.65 -0.59 6.63
CA ASP A 141 0.14 -1.45 7.70
C ASP A 141 -1.04 -2.36 7.28
N HIS A 142 -1.99 -1.87 6.48
CA HIS A 142 -3.20 -2.63 6.17
C HIS A 142 -2.98 -3.80 5.18
N ASP A 143 -1.91 -3.74 4.37
CA ASP A 143 -1.42 -4.82 3.50
C ASP A 143 -0.14 -5.50 4.02
N TYR A 144 0.45 -4.98 5.09
CA TYR A 144 1.34 -5.72 5.98
C TYR A 144 0.57 -6.69 6.88
N GLY A 145 -0.71 -6.41 7.14
CA GLY A 145 -1.69 -7.36 7.68
C GLY A 145 -2.30 -6.97 9.03
N ILE A 146 -1.92 -5.84 9.60
CA ILE A 146 -2.53 -5.29 10.81
C ILE A 146 -2.23 -3.80 10.89
N ASN A 147 -3.25 -3.00 11.23
CA ASN A 147 -3.13 -1.57 11.45
C ASN A 147 -1.98 -1.22 12.44
N ASP A 148 -1.16 -0.23 12.06
CA ASP A 148 0.14 0.17 12.64
C ASP A 148 1.16 -0.96 12.83
N GLY A 149 1.07 -2.04 12.06
CA GLY A 149 1.95 -3.20 12.14
C GLY A 149 3.43 -2.85 12.02
N CYS A 150 4.27 -3.59 12.75
CA CYS A 150 5.70 -3.29 12.88
C CYS A 150 6.55 -4.56 12.87
N LYS A 151 7.80 -4.52 13.36
CA LYS A 151 8.70 -5.67 13.37
C LYS A 151 8.18 -6.89 14.11
N ASP A 152 7.26 -6.70 15.07
CA ASP A 152 6.73 -7.74 15.94
C ASP A 152 5.58 -8.52 15.29
N TYR A 153 5.08 -8.09 14.12
CA TYR A 153 4.03 -8.81 13.42
C TYR A 153 4.53 -10.19 12.95
N PRO A 154 3.96 -11.30 13.45
CA PRO A 154 4.53 -12.64 13.24
C PRO A 154 4.47 -13.10 11.76
N PHE A 155 3.53 -12.58 10.97
CA PHE A 155 3.34 -12.99 9.57
C PHE A 155 4.04 -12.08 8.55
N LYS A 156 4.92 -11.17 8.98
CA LYS A 156 5.60 -10.20 8.09
C LYS A 156 6.33 -10.81 6.90
N LYS A 157 6.90 -12.01 7.06
CA LYS A 157 7.54 -12.75 5.97
C LYS A 157 6.54 -13.19 4.91
N GLY A 158 5.35 -13.62 5.34
CA GLY A 158 4.24 -13.97 4.47
C GLY A 158 3.67 -12.75 3.74
N ALA A 159 3.49 -11.63 4.46
CA ALA A 159 3.03 -10.37 3.87
C ALA A 159 4.00 -9.87 2.79
N LYS A 160 5.31 -9.87 3.09
CA LYS A 160 6.35 -9.60 2.10
C LYS A 160 6.29 -10.53 0.90
N LYS A 161 6.09 -11.85 1.10
CA LYS A 161 5.94 -12.78 -0.02
C LYS A 161 4.76 -12.38 -0.92
N CYS A 162 3.60 -12.08 -0.33
CA CYS A 162 2.41 -11.66 -1.08
C CYS A 162 2.65 -10.37 -1.88
N LEU A 163 3.34 -9.38 -1.27
CA LEU A 163 3.73 -8.16 -1.97
C LEU A 163 4.67 -8.45 -3.16
N MET A 164 5.69 -9.30 -2.99
CA MET A 164 6.63 -9.63 -4.07
C MET A 164 5.93 -10.33 -5.23
N ASP A 165 4.94 -11.18 -4.94
CA ASP A 165 4.12 -11.84 -5.95
C ASP A 165 3.20 -10.80 -6.66
N PHE A 166 2.59 -9.89 -5.90
CA PHE A 166 1.80 -8.79 -6.47
C PHE A 166 2.61 -7.84 -7.36
N LEU A 167 3.86 -7.54 -7.00
CA LEU A 167 4.77 -6.69 -7.79
C LEU A 167 5.50 -7.43 -8.91
N ASP A 168 5.16 -8.69 -9.20
CA ASP A 168 5.80 -9.51 -10.24
C ASP A 168 7.32 -9.67 -10.08
N VAL A 169 7.83 -9.60 -8.85
CA VAL A 169 9.27 -9.68 -8.60
C VAL A 169 9.79 -11.05 -9.03
N PRO A 170 10.86 -11.15 -9.85
CA PRO A 170 11.44 -12.43 -10.29
C PRO A 170 11.71 -13.41 -9.13
N MET A 171 11.41 -14.70 -9.35
CA MET A 171 11.58 -15.73 -8.30
C MET A 171 13.03 -15.90 -7.84
N ASN A 172 14.00 -15.63 -8.72
CA ASN A 172 15.43 -15.64 -8.43
C ASN A 172 15.95 -14.31 -7.86
N SER A 173 15.11 -13.28 -7.70
CA SER A 173 15.53 -11.97 -7.19
C SER A 173 16.10 -12.09 -5.77
N PRO A 174 17.25 -11.45 -5.46
CA PRO A 174 17.80 -11.44 -4.11
C PRO A 174 16.85 -10.77 -3.11
N LEU A 175 15.96 -9.88 -3.57
CA LEU A 175 14.94 -9.24 -2.75
C LEU A 175 14.02 -10.25 -2.07
N ARG A 176 13.71 -11.39 -2.72
CA ARG A 176 12.86 -12.42 -2.12
C ARG A 176 13.50 -13.09 -0.90
N LYS A 177 14.84 -13.16 -0.86
CA LYS A 177 15.61 -13.76 0.24
C LYS A 177 15.97 -12.78 1.36
N ARG A 178 16.14 -11.50 1.02
CA ARG A 178 16.50 -10.43 1.97
C ARG A 178 15.34 -10.12 2.92
N GLU A 179 15.64 -9.71 4.15
CA GLU A 179 14.65 -9.14 5.07
C GLU A 179 14.23 -7.73 4.62
N GLY A 180 12.96 -7.37 4.82
CA GLY A 180 12.37 -6.12 4.36
C GLY A 180 12.18 -6.03 2.83
N ALA A 181 11.18 -5.26 2.42
CA ALA A 181 10.76 -5.08 1.03
C ALA A 181 11.35 -3.83 0.35
N TYR A 182 12.32 -3.17 0.99
CA TYR A 182 12.99 -1.99 0.42
C TYR A 182 13.71 -2.34 -0.89
N GLN A 183 13.79 -1.42 -1.85
CA GLN A 183 14.35 -1.66 -3.19
C GLN A 183 14.67 -0.34 -3.90
N SER A 184 15.50 -0.37 -4.94
CA SER A 184 15.82 0.81 -5.74
C SER A 184 15.93 0.49 -7.23
N TYR A 185 15.71 1.51 -8.05
CA TYR A 185 15.75 1.45 -9.51
C TYR A 185 16.39 2.72 -10.04
N THR A 186 17.20 2.62 -11.11
CA THR A 186 17.75 3.80 -11.80
C THR A 186 17.33 3.76 -13.25
N PHE A 187 16.36 4.60 -13.61
CA PHE A 187 15.77 4.69 -14.94
C PHE A 187 16.53 5.66 -15.83
N GLY A 188 16.53 5.38 -17.13
CA GLY A 188 17.14 6.22 -18.16
C GLY A 188 18.65 6.08 -18.27
N SER A 189 19.26 6.96 -19.06
CA SER A 189 20.68 6.91 -19.43
C SER A 189 21.36 8.28 -19.37
N GLY A 190 22.69 8.29 -19.33
CA GLY A 190 23.47 9.53 -19.36
C GLY A 190 23.17 10.44 -18.16
N ASN A 191 22.87 11.71 -18.44
CA ASN A 191 22.52 12.71 -17.43
C ASN A 191 21.01 12.73 -17.11
N GLN A 192 20.16 12.14 -17.96
CA GLN A 192 18.71 12.07 -17.76
C GLN A 192 18.33 10.79 -16.98
N ARG A 193 19.03 10.57 -15.86
CA ARG A 193 18.80 9.44 -14.96
C ARG A 193 17.94 9.84 -13.77
N ILE A 194 16.98 8.98 -13.46
CA ILE A 194 16.08 9.12 -12.31
C ILE A 194 16.28 7.91 -11.41
N LYS A 195 16.68 8.13 -10.16
CA LYS A 195 16.79 7.07 -9.17
C LYS A 195 15.57 7.08 -8.26
N ILE A 196 14.91 5.94 -8.14
CA ILE A 196 13.80 5.75 -7.22
C ILE A 196 14.26 4.80 -6.13
N ILE A 197 14.11 5.22 -4.87
CA ILE A 197 14.52 4.51 -3.67
C ILE A 197 13.26 4.26 -2.85
N VAL A 198 12.81 3.02 -2.76
CA VAL A 198 11.62 2.63 -2.02
C VAL A 198 12.05 2.06 -0.67
N MET A 199 11.69 2.73 0.41
CA MET A 199 11.95 2.28 1.77
C MET A 199 10.83 1.35 2.25
N ASP A 200 11.18 0.41 3.12
CA ASP A 200 10.24 -0.33 3.96
C ASP A 200 10.25 0.26 5.36
N THR A 201 9.09 0.76 5.79
CA THR A 201 8.86 1.48 7.04
C THR A 201 8.05 0.63 8.04
N ARG A 202 7.90 -0.68 7.79
CA ARG A 202 7.15 -1.61 8.66
C ARG A 202 8.02 -2.76 9.17
N TYR A 203 8.80 -3.42 8.29
CA TYR A 203 9.43 -4.71 8.59
C TYR A 203 10.39 -4.70 9.79
N PHE A 204 11.09 -3.58 9.97
CA PHE A 204 12.08 -3.39 11.04
C PHE A 204 11.66 -2.37 12.09
N ARG A 205 10.59 -1.62 11.83
CA ARG A 205 10.17 -0.52 12.69
C ARG A 205 9.79 -1.04 14.07
N ASP A 206 10.17 -0.32 15.12
CA ASP A 206 9.71 -0.61 16.48
C ASP A 206 8.24 -0.24 16.67
N PRO A 207 7.55 -0.78 17.69
CA PRO A 207 6.19 -0.36 18.02
C PRO A 207 6.07 1.15 18.21
N LEU A 208 4.94 1.72 17.77
CA LEU A 208 4.58 3.10 18.10
C LEU A 208 4.22 3.18 19.58
N GLU A 209 4.49 4.32 20.21
CA GLU A 209 4.17 4.56 21.62
C GLU A 209 2.84 5.33 21.72
N PRO A 210 1.76 4.70 22.24
CA PRO A 210 0.47 5.36 22.40
C PRO A 210 0.54 6.53 23.38
N ASP A 211 -0.16 7.62 23.09
CA ASP A 211 -0.27 8.73 24.03
C ASP A 211 -1.23 8.36 25.19
N PRO A 212 -0.76 8.27 26.44
CA PRO A 212 -1.61 7.94 27.58
C PRO A 212 -2.68 9.01 27.85
N THR A 213 -2.45 10.25 27.43
CA THR A 213 -3.40 11.37 27.58
C THR A 213 -4.48 11.39 26.50
N LYS A 214 -4.29 10.63 25.41
CA LYS A 214 -5.15 10.59 24.22
C LYS A 214 -5.31 11.95 23.50
N GLN A 215 -4.46 12.94 23.80
CA GLN A 215 -4.45 14.22 23.08
C GLN A 215 -3.88 14.03 21.66
N ARG A 216 -2.94 13.08 21.51
CA ARG A 216 -2.44 12.58 20.24
C ARG A 216 -2.75 11.08 20.15
N ARG A 217 -2.53 10.45 18.99
CA ARG A 217 -2.57 8.98 18.87
C ARG A 217 -1.28 8.39 19.40
N TYR A 218 -0.15 9.02 19.05
CA TYR A 218 1.19 8.57 19.41
C TYR A 218 2.06 9.71 19.95
N ILE A 219 2.88 9.38 20.93
CA ILE A 219 3.98 10.22 21.43
C ILE A 219 5.31 9.80 20.78
N PRO A 220 6.36 10.64 20.85
CA PRO A 220 7.66 10.30 20.30
C PRO A 220 8.38 9.22 21.11
N ASN A 221 8.85 8.18 20.42
CA ASN A 221 9.76 7.18 20.95
C ASN A 221 11.21 7.55 20.53
N MET A 222 12.02 7.97 21.49
CA MET A 222 13.37 8.48 21.23
C MET A 222 14.39 7.38 20.89
N ASP A 223 14.18 6.17 21.41
CA ASP A 223 15.16 5.08 21.32
C ASP A 223 14.79 4.05 20.23
N GLY A 224 13.56 4.11 19.74
CA GLY A 224 13.07 3.19 18.73
C GLY A 224 13.70 3.38 17.35
N THR A 225 13.62 2.34 16.53
CA THR A 225 14.07 2.35 15.14
C THR A 225 12.94 2.45 14.12
N MET A 226 13.22 3.15 13.02
CA MET A 226 12.34 3.23 11.85
C MET A 226 12.78 2.24 10.78
N LEU A 227 14.09 2.24 10.47
CA LEU A 227 14.72 1.33 9.51
C LEU A 227 15.71 0.42 10.25
N GLY A 228 15.75 -0.87 9.94
CA GLY A 228 16.76 -1.76 10.50
C GLY A 228 18.16 -1.42 9.97
N GLU A 229 19.24 -1.74 10.71
CA GLU A 229 20.60 -1.36 10.32
C GLU A 229 21.02 -1.86 8.92
N ALA A 230 20.52 -3.02 8.48
CA ALA A 230 20.74 -3.51 7.12
C ALA A 230 20.15 -2.56 6.06
N GLN A 231 18.94 -2.06 6.30
CA GLN A 231 18.29 -1.09 5.41
C GLN A 231 18.93 0.30 5.51
N TRP A 232 19.39 0.72 6.69
CA TRP A 232 20.15 1.96 6.84
C TRP A 232 21.44 1.96 6.02
N LYS A 233 22.25 0.90 6.15
CA LYS A 233 23.49 0.75 5.37
C LYS A 233 23.21 0.70 3.87
N TRP A 234 22.14 0.00 3.48
CA TRP A 234 21.69 -0.02 2.09
C TRP A 234 21.29 1.39 1.61
N LEU A 235 20.46 2.12 2.35
CA LEU A 235 19.98 3.45 1.98
C LEU A 235 21.14 4.45 1.83
N GLU A 236 22.09 4.42 2.76
CA GLU A 236 23.31 5.23 2.65
C GLU A 236 24.06 4.93 1.34
N ASN A 237 24.26 3.67 1.01
CA ASN A 237 24.91 3.28 -0.24
C ASN A 237 24.13 3.73 -1.47
N GLU A 238 22.79 3.65 -1.45
CA GLU A 238 21.95 4.10 -2.56
C GLU A 238 22.07 5.61 -2.78
N LEU A 239 22.06 6.41 -1.70
CA LEU A 239 22.16 7.87 -1.77
C LEU A 239 23.57 8.32 -2.17
N ARG A 240 24.60 7.77 -1.51
CA ARG A 240 26.00 8.16 -1.71
C ARG A 240 26.51 7.84 -3.11
N ASN A 241 26.05 6.74 -3.70
CA ASN A 241 26.51 6.27 -5.01
C ASN A 241 25.57 6.62 -6.17
N SER A 242 24.51 7.40 -5.92
CA SER A 242 23.57 7.77 -6.99
C SER A 242 24.24 8.66 -8.04
N LYS A 243 24.19 8.24 -9.30
CA LYS A 243 24.59 9.05 -10.46
C LYS A 243 23.40 9.74 -11.15
N ALA A 244 22.20 9.61 -10.58
CA ALA A 244 20.99 10.21 -11.13
C ALA A 244 20.97 11.72 -10.88
N ASN A 245 20.48 12.48 -11.86
CA ASN A 245 20.27 13.93 -11.72
C ASN A 245 18.91 14.24 -11.06
N LEU A 246 18.05 13.24 -10.86
CA LEU A 246 16.83 13.33 -10.07
C LEU A 246 16.75 12.11 -9.15
N ASN A 247 16.53 12.32 -7.85
CA ASN A 247 16.37 11.25 -6.88
C ASN A 247 14.98 11.33 -6.24
N ILE A 248 14.29 10.20 -6.14
CA ILE A 248 12.96 10.10 -5.55
C ILE A 248 13.04 9.09 -4.41
N LEU A 249 12.77 9.55 -3.19
CA LEU A 249 12.74 8.72 -2.00
C LEU A 249 11.28 8.44 -1.61
N CYS A 250 10.86 7.18 -1.65
CA CYS A 250 9.50 6.77 -1.32
C CYS A 250 9.44 6.23 0.12
N SER A 251 8.49 6.76 0.89
CA SER A 251 8.17 6.38 2.27
C SER A 251 6.69 6.05 2.36
N SER A 252 6.28 5.06 3.15
CA SER A 252 4.83 4.80 3.31
C SER A 252 4.13 5.87 4.15
N VAL A 253 4.85 6.45 5.13
CA VAL A 253 4.37 7.52 6.02
C VAL A 253 5.10 8.83 5.78
N GLN A 254 4.52 9.96 6.21
CA GLN A 254 5.09 11.31 6.02
C GLN A 254 6.46 11.46 6.70
N VAL A 255 7.40 12.13 6.00
CA VAL A 255 8.75 12.39 6.50
C VAL A 255 8.85 13.82 7.04
N LEU A 256 8.33 14.82 6.31
CA LEU A 256 8.51 16.23 6.68
C LEU A 256 7.40 16.76 7.59
N SER A 257 6.14 16.42 7.32
CA SER A 257 5.01 16.80 8.20
C SER A 257 5.16 16.12 9.56
N ASP A 258 5.22 16.92 10.63
CA ASP A 258 5.62 16.42 11.97
C ASP A 258 4.69 16.83 13.12
N GLU A 259 3.71 17.68 12.86
CA GLU A 259 2.88 18.25 13.93
C GLU A 259 1.61 17.43 14.19
N HIS A 260 1.15 16.66 13.20
CA HIS A 260 -0.04 15.84 13.30
C HIS A 260 0.09 14.68 14.31
N PRO A 261 -1.01 14.23 14.94
CA PRO A 261 -0.94 13.27 16.05
C PRO A 261 -0.80 11.79 15.64
N HIS A 262 -0.81 11.49 14.34
CA HIS A 262 -0.84 10.14 13.78
C HIS A 262 0.57 9.60 13.48
N GLU A 263 0.64 8.42 12.85
CA GLU A 263 1.89 7.78 12.45
C GLU A 263 2.66 8.58 11.39
N LYS A 264 3.97 8.70 11.59
CA LYS A 264 4.92 9.46 10.77
C LYS A 264 6.36 9.15 11.21
N TRP A 265 7.34 9.59 10.44
CA TRP A 265 8.74 9.56 10.86
C TRP A 265 8.99 10.31 12.19
N GLY A 266 8.20 11.33 12.46
CA GLY A 266 8.17 12.08 13.71
C GLY A 266 7.97 11.28 14.99
N ASN A 267 7.38 10.09 14.89
CA ASN A 267 7.24 9.20 16.03
C ASN A 267 8.57 8.59 16.48
N PHE A 268 9.61 8.63 15.64
CA PHE A 268 10.98 8.23 15.97
C PHE A 268 11.95 9.39 15.70
N PRO A 269 12.01 10.43 16.55
CA PRO A 269 12.72 11.67 16.22
C PRO A 269 14.20 11.48 15.89
N ASN A 270 14.89 10.58 16.59
CA ASN A 270 16.30 10.29 16.33
C ASN A 270 16.51 9.60 14.97
N GLN A 271 15.57 8.77 14.52
CA GLN A 271 15.61 8.11 13.22
C GLN A 271 15.30 9.10 12.08
N ARG A 272 14.33 9.99 12.29
CA ARG A 272 14.04 11.10 11.37
C ARG A 272 15.25 12.03 11.23
N LYS A 273 15.89 12.39 12.35
CA LYS A 273 17.14 13.18 12.35
C LYS A 273 18.24 12.45 11.60
N ARG A 274 18.44 11.15 11.81
CA ARG A 274 19.40 10.32 11.07
C ARG A 274 19.14 10.34 9.56
N LEU A 275 17.88 10.24 9.13
CA LEU A 275 17.52 10.33 7.70
C LEU A 275 17.91 11.69 7.10
N LEU A 276 17.49 12.77 7.75
CA LEU A 276 17.77 14.14 7.28
C LEU A 276 19.27 14.43 7.26
N GLN A 277 20.01 13.98 8.28
CA GLN A 277 21.47 14.08 8.32
C GLN A 277 22.13 13.27 7.19
N LEU A 278 21.68 12.05 6.93
CA LEU A 278 22.19 11.22 5.84
C LEU A 278 21.98 11.90 4.48
N ILE A 279 20.80 12.48 4.24
CA ILE A 279 20.51 13.25 3.02
C ILE A 279 21.45 14.46 2.91
N ALA A 280 21.62 15.23 3.98
CA ALA A 280 22.50 16.40 4.00
C ALA A 280 24.00 16.04 3.81
N GLN A 281 24.42 14.87 4.28
CA GLN A 281 25.80 14.39 4.15
C GLN A 281 26.10 13.83 2.75
N THR A 282 25.15 13.08 2.18
CA THR A 282 25.32 12.44 0.85
C THR A 282 25.01 13.40 -0.30
N LYS A 283 24.23 14.46 -0.06
CA LYS A 283 23.88 15.51 -1.03
C LYS A 283 23.46 14.94 -2.40
N PRO A 284 22.49 13.99 -2.44
CA PRO A 284 21.99 13.47 -3.70
C PRO A 284 21.51 14.63 -4.58
N LYS A 285 21.63 14.53 -5.90
CA LYS A 285 21.12 15.57 -6.78
C LYS A 285 19.60 15.58 -6.75
N ASN A 286 19.01 16.74 -6.46
CA ASN A 286 17.59 17.00 -6.68
C ASN A 286 16.68 15.93 -6.08
N LEU A 287 16.79 15.71 -4.77
CA LEU A 287 15.99 14.71 -4.09
C LEU A 287 14.60 15.28 -3.73
N LEU A 288 13.56 14.51 -4.06
CA LEU A 288 12.19 14.71 -3.58
C LEU A 288 11.70 13.45 -2.87
N ILE A 289 10.80 13.63 -1.92
CA ILE A 289 10.18 12.56 -1.14
C ILE A 289 8.74 12.38 -1.61
N LEU A 290 8.28 11.12 -1.69
CA LEU A 290 6.88 10.77 -1.86
C LEU A 290 6.40 10.01 -0.62
N SER A 291 5.22 10.37 -0.09
CA SER A 291 4.64 9.75 1.12
C SER A 291 3.14 9.42 1.03
N GLY A 292 2.68 8.50 1.90
CA GLY A 292 1.32 7.94 1.92
C GLY A 292 0.59 8.09 3.27
N ASP A 293 -0.13 7.05 3.71
CA ASP A 293 -0.90 6.90 4.98
C ASP A 293 -2.07 7.88 5.28
N ARG A 294 -1.95 9.16 4.95
CA ARG A 294 -2.75 10.22 5.61
C ARG A 294 -4.22 10.37 5.18
N HIS A 295 -4.67 9.64 4.16
CA HIS A 295 -5.98 9.79 3.51
C HIS A 295 -6.29 11.24 3.06
N MET A 296 -5.25 11.98 2.69
CA MET A 296 -5.29 13.32 2.12
C MET A 296 -4.05 13.54 1.24
N THR A 297 -3.99 14.69 0.57
CA THR A 297 -2.78 15.10 -0.16
C THR A 297 -2.37 16.51 0.23
N GLU A 298 -1.05 16.69 0.36
CA GLU A 298 -0.40 17.96 0.63
C GLU A 298 1.06 17.90 0.18
N VAL A 299 1.71 19.05 0.07
CA VAL A 299 3.14 19.15 -0.19
C VAL A 299 3.80 19.86 0.98
N SER A 300 4.87 19.28 1.50
CA SER A 300 5.76 19.91 2.48
C SER A 300 7.06 20.34 1.83
N LYS A 301 7.64 21.45 2.29
CA LYS A 301 8.91 22.01 1.84
C LYS A 301 9.77 22.38 3.05
N MET A 302 11.00 21.88 3.08
CA MET A 302 11.99 22.19 4.11
C MET A 302 13.30 22.69 3.49
N GLU A 303 13.81 23.82 3.98
CA GLU A 303 15.19 24.23 3.71
C GLU A 303 16.13 23.44 4.62
N LEU A 304 16.70 22.35 4.09
CA LEU A 304 17.58 21.47 4.85
C LEU A 304 19.03 21.94 4.73
N GLN A 305 19.64 22.31 5.87
CA GLN A 305 21.03 22.74 5.93
C GLN A 305 21.96 21.69 5.29
N GLY A 306 22.77 22.11 4.32
CA GLY A 306 23.70 21.24 3.59
C GLY A 306 23.25 20.87 2.17
N LEU A 307 21.96 21.02 1.84
CA LEU A 307 21.45 20.94 0.47
C LEU A 307 21.46 22.32 -0.18
N SER A 308 21.67 22.35 -1.51
CA SER A 308 21.59 23.56 -2.33
C SER A 308 20.20 23.82 -2.90
N TYR A 309 19.22 23.01 -2.50
CA TYR A 309 17.84 23.03 -2.97
C TYR A 309 16.92 22.63 -1.81
N PRO A 310 15.65 23.10 -1.81
CA PRO A 310 14.69 22.70 -0.80
C PRO A 310 14.27 21.24 -0.95
N LEU A 311 14.15 20.56 0.19
CA LEU A 311 13.64 19.20 0.25
C LEU A 311 12.10 19.23 0.24
N TYR A 312 11.50 18.63 -0.79
CA TYR A 312 10.06 18.46 -0.89
C TYR A 312 9.63 17.07 -0.43
N ASP A 313 8.45 16.99 0.21
CA ASP A 313 7.75 15.74 0.53
C ASP A 313 6.30 15.89 0.05
N PHE A 314 5.98 15.15 -1.01
CA PHE A 314 4.66 15.15 -1.63
C PHE A 314 3.87 13.92 -1.16
N THR A 315 2.91 14.18 -0.27
CA THR A 315 2.00 13.16 0.24
C THR A 315 0.83 12.99 -0.72
N SER A 316 0.58 11.78 -1.22
CA SER A 316 -0.66 11.43 -1.92
C SER A 316 -1.23 10.15 -1.33
N SER A 317 -2.30 10.32 -0.56
CA SER A 317 -2.97 9.25 0.14
C SER A 317 -4.48 9.45 0.10
N GLY A 318 -5.21 8.35 0.04
CA GLY A 318 -6.67 8.36 0.04
C GLY A 318 -7.25 8.23 -1.36
N MET A 319 -6.75 7.25 -2.14
CA MET A 319 -7.29 6.97 -3.48
C MET A 319 -8.78 6.64 -3.44
N THR A 320 -9.25 6.00 -2.38
CA THR A 320 -10.61 5.45 -2.30
C THR A 320 -11.48 6.10 -1.23
N HIS A 321 -10.85 6.66 -0.21
CA HIS A 321 -11.49 7.26 0.96
C HIS A 321 -10.58 8.32 1.57
N VAL A 322 -11.15 9.22 2.36
CA VAL A 322 -10.46 10.35 2.96
C VAL A 322 -10.54 10.31 4.48
N ARG A 323 -9.62 11.00 5.15
CA ARG A 323 -9.67 11.21 6.60
C ARG A 323 -10.87 12.07 7.00
N SER A 324 -11.21 12.03 8.28
CA SER A 324 -12.07 13.03 8.91
C SER A 324 -11.30 14.32 9.22
N GLY A 325 -12.03 15.44 9.29
CA GLY A 325 -11.46 16.76 9.58
C GLY A 325 -10.78 17.39 8.37
N THR A 326 -10.81 18.72 8.31
CA THR A 326 -10.40 19.50 7.14
C THR A 326 -9.14 20.34 7.36
N SER A 327 -8.54 20.28 8.54
CA SER A 327 -7.34 21.04 8.89
C SER A 327 -6.42 20.24 9.82
N GLU A 328 -5.11 20.47 9.68
CA GLU A 328 -4.04 19.87 10.46
C GLU A 328 -2.82 20.81 10.42
N PRO A 329 -2.12 21.10 11.54
CA PRO A 329 -0.90 21.90 11.50
C PRO A 329 0.19 21.18 10.69
N ASN A 330 0.87 21.94 9.83
CA ASN A 330 2.10 21.54 9.17
C ASN A 330 2.86 22.82 8.78
N LYS A 331 3.86 23.20 9.58
CA LYS A 331 4.71 24.37 9.37
C LYS A 331 5.54 24.32 8.08
N PHE A 332 5.66 23.15 7.46
CA PHE A 332 6.36 22.97 6.18
C PHE A 332 5.41 22.99 4.98
N ARG A 333 4.08 23.08 5.19
CA ARG A 333 3.11 23.00 4.10
C ARG A 333 3.33 24.12 3.08
N VAL A 334 3.28 23.74 1.81
CA VAL A 334 3.20 24.65 0.67
C VAL A 334 1.96 24.30 -0.16
N GLY A 335 1.12 25.30 -0.42
CA GLY A 335 -0.22 25.09 -0.96
C GLY A 335 -1.21 24.63 0.10
N ASP A 336 -2.23 23.90 -0.35
CA ASP A 336 -3.38 23.49 0.46
C ASP A 336 -3.24 22.07 1.02
N MET A 337 -3.94 21.81 2.12
CA MET A 337 -4.26 20.45 2.56
C MET A 337 -5.54 20.01 1.88
N ILE A 338 -5.46 19.00 1.00
CA ILE A 338 -6.60 18.56 0.20
C ILE A 338 -7.16 17.26 0.77
N VAL A 339 -8.35 17.37 1.39
CA VAL A 339 -9.10 16.22 1.93
C VAL A 339 -10.14 15.76 0.90
N LYS A 340 -9.66 15.30 -0.25
CA LYS A 340 -10.45 14.72 -1.35
C LYS A 340 -9.77 13.44 -1.84
N LYS A 341 -10.53 12.54 -2.45
CA LYS A 341 -9.95 11.33 -3.06
C LYS A 341 -8.94 11.74 -4.12
N ASN A 342 -7.73 11.20 -4.07
CA ASN A 342 -6.64 11.70 -4.90
C ASN A 342 -5.62 10.63 -5.29
N PHE A 343 -4.81 10.98 -6.28
CA PHE A 343 -3.54 10.36 -6.63
C PHE A 343 -2.54 11.43 -7.05
N GLY A 344 -1.25 11.11 -6.99
CA GLY A 344 -0.16 12.00 -7.35
C GLY A 344 0.36 11.72 -8.76
N ILE A 345 0.75 12.77 -9.46
CA ILE A 345 1.48 12.71 -10.74
C ILE A 345 2.73 13.58 -10.64
N LEU A 346 3.87 13.03 -11.05
CA LEU A 346 5.07 13.79 -11.38
C LEU A 346 5.22 13.82 -12.90
N LYS A 347 5.22 15.01 -13.49
CA LYS A 347 5.62 15.23 -14.88
C LYS A 347 7.05 15.74 -14.90
N ILE A 348 7.91 15.06 -15.63
CA ILE A 348 9.35 15.28 -15.63
C ILE A 348 9.78 15.58 -17.06
N TYR A 349 10.46 16.70 -17.24
CA TYR A 349 11.15 17.02 -18.47
C TYR A 349 12.54 17.58 -18.15
N TRP A 350 13.41 17.64 -19.15
CA TRP A 350 14.80 18.01 -18.98
C TRP A 350 15.09 19.29 -19.77
N VAL A 351 15.70 20.27 -19.11
CA VAL A 351 16.27 21.47 -19.77
C VAL A 351 17.78 21.33 -19.70
N ASN A 352 18.40 21.07 -20.84
CA ASN A 352 19.74 20.52 -20.94
C ASN A 352 19.82 19.19 -20.16
N ASP A 353 20.41 19.20 -18.97
CA ASP A 353 20.57 18.04 -18.09
C ASP A 353 19.94 18.21 -16.70
N LYS A 354 19.17 19.29 -16.53
CA LYS A 354 18.51 19.64 -15.28
C LYS A 354 17.04 19.24 -15.33
N PRO A 355 16.53 18.48 -14.34
CA PRO A 355 15.15 18.08 -14.33
C PRO A 355 14.26 19.27 -13.92
N VAL A 356 13.14 19.40 -14.60
CA VAL A 356 12.00 20.18 -14.13
C VAL A 356 10.90 19.18 -13.78
N VAL A 357 10.41 19.28 -12.54
CA VAL A 357 9.42 18.36 -11.98
C VAL A 357 8.15 19.14 -11.63
N THR A 358 7.06 18.81 -12.30
CA THR A 358 5.72 19.32 -11.97
C THR A 358 4.99 18.26 -11.15
N MET A 359 4.75 18.57 -9.88
CA MET A 359 3.98 17.78 -8.93
C MET A 359 2.50 18.16 -9.04
N GLN A 360 1.63 17.19 -9.32
CA GLN A 360 0.18 17.40 -9.43
C GLN A 360 -0.58 16.45 -8.49
N ALA A 361 -1.48 17.01 -7.70
CA ALA A 361 -2.51 16.25 -6.99
C ALA A 361 -3.79 16.25 -7.84
N ARG A 362 -4.31 15.06 -8.16
CA ARG A 362 -5.46 14.88 -9.05
C ARG A 362 -6.51 13.98 -8.41
N GLY A 363 -7.78 14.20 -8.75
CA GLY A 363 -8.92 13.44 -8.22
C GLY A 363 -9.83 12.84 -9.29
N PRO A 364 -11.07 12.47 -8.92
CA PRO A 364 -12.07 11.97 -9.85
C PRO A 364 -12.30 12.92 -11.04
N LYS A 365 -12.58 12.35 -12.21
CA LYS A 365 -12.70 13.09 -13.49
C LYS A 365 -11.43 13.85 -13.86
N ASN A 366 -10.29 13.39 -13.35
CA ASN A 366 -8.98 13.99 -13.49
C ASN A 366 -8.91 15.48 -13.07
N GLU A 367 -9.76 15.90 -12.11
CA GLU A 367 -9.74 17.26 -11.55
C GLU A 367 -8.35 17.57 -10.96
N LEU A 368 -7.76 18.71 -11.34
CA LEU A 368 -6.49 19.17 -10.80
C LEU A 368 -6.76 19.95 -9.51
N TYR A 369 -6.27 19.43 -8.38
CA TYR A 369 -6.43 20.10 -7.09
C TYR A 369 -5.29 21.05 -6.78
N GLN A 370 -4.06 20.63 -7.05
CA GLN A 370 -2.87 21.43 -6.77
C GLN A 370 -1.76 21.07 -7.75
N GLU A 371 -0.98 22.08 -8.12
CA GLU A 371 0.20 21.95 -8.96
C GLU A 371 1.36 22.78 -8.41
N ILE A 372 2.55 22.16 -8.32
CA ILE A 372 3.79 22.86 -7.95
C ILE A 372 4.88 22.40 -8.93
N THR A 373 5.55 23.37 -9.56
CA THR A 373 6.68 23.08 -10.45
C THR A 373 8.00 23.48 -9.81
N VAL A 374 8.92 22.52 -9.74
CA VAL A 374 10.28 22.70 -9.21
C VAL A 374 11.28 22.60 -10.35
N LYS A 375 12.08 23.65 -10.53
CA LYS A 375 13.19 23.69 -11.48
C LYS A 375 14.49 23.52 -10.68
N TYR A 376 15.17 22.40 -10.88
CA TYR A 376 16.42 22.10 -10.20
C TYR A 376 17.65 22.60 -10.96
#